data_AF-A0A3C2AYI1-F1
#
_entry.id   AF-A0A3C2AYI1-F1
#
_cell.length_a   1.000
_cell.length_b   1.000
_cell.length_c   1.000
_cell.angle_alpha   90.00
_cell.angle_beta   90.00
_cell.angle_gamma   90.00
#
_symmetry.space_group_name_H-M   'P 1'
#
loop_
_entity.id
_entity.type
_entity.pdbx_description
1 polymer ?
#
loop_
_entity_poly.entity_id
_entity_poly.type
_entity_poly.pdbx_seq_one_letter_code
_entity_poly.pdbx_strand_id
1 'polypeptide(L)' 'CKLRFDDTNPITEETEYVDAIVDDVRWLGFEPADVVYASDYFEQLYQWAEHLIEKGLAYVDDQDAD' A
#
# COMPACT_ATOMS: atom_id res chain seq x y z
N CYS A 1 13.40 -3.56 -10.68
CA CYS A 1 12.84 -2.56 -9.74
C CYS A 1 11.33 -2.76 -9.71
N LYS A 2 10.68 -2.73 -8.53
CA LYS A 2 9.20 -2.78 -8.44
C LYS A 2 8.69 -1.38 -8.22
N LEU A 3 7.73 -0.93 -9.02
CA LEU A 3 6.99 0.29 -8.77
C LEU A 3 5.77 -0.11 -7.94
N ARG A 4 5.77 0.26 -6.65
CA ARG A 4 4.65 -0.02 -5.76
C ARG A 4 3.83 1.24 -5.54
N PHE A 5 2.56 1.19 -5.91
CA PHE A 5 1.60 2.24 -5.58
C PHE A 5 1.13 2.05 -4.13
N ASP A 6 1.08 3.15 -3.38
CA ASP A 6 0.55 3.18 -2.02
C ASP A 6 -0.92 3.61 -2.07
N ASP A 7 -1.78 2.65 -2.33
CA ASP A 7 -3.24 2.76 -2.44
C ASP A 7 -3.94 2.34 -1.14
N THR A 8 -3.30 2.57 0.00
CA THR A 8 -3.87 2.27 1.32
C THR A 8 -5.08 3.13 1.67
N ASN A 9 -5.30 4.24 0.95
CA ASN A 9 -6.44 5.13 1.13
C ASN A 9 -7.46 4.96 -0.02
N PRO A 10 -8.66 4.40 0.27
CA PRO A 10 -9.67 4.08 -0.74
C PRO A 10 -10.35 5.31 -1.38
N ILE A 11 -10.12 6.53 -0.87
CA ILE A 11 -10.77 7.76 -1.35
C ILE A 11 -9.97 8.41 -2.48
N THR A 12 -8.66 8.20 -2.52
CA THR A 12 -7.71 8.91 -3.41
C THR A 12 -7.31 8.12 -4.64
N GLU A 13 -8.03 7.05 -4.97
CA GLU A 13 -7.66 6.15 -6.05
C GLU A 13 -8.22 6.65 -7.40
N GLU A 14 -7.48 7.55 -8.06
CA GLU A 14 -7.74 7.92 -9.46
C GLU A 14 -6.70 7.26 -10.35
N THR A 15 -7.15 6.41 -11.27
CA THR A 15 -6.30 5.69 -12.25
C THR A 15 -5.41 6.64 -13.06
N GLU A 16 -5.84 7.88 -13.26
CA GLU A 16 -5.09 8.93 -13.96
C GLU A 16 -3.73 9.21 -13.31
N TYR A 17 -3.63 9.23 -11.98
CA TYR A 17 -2.35 9.46 -11.31
C TYR A 17 -1.40 8.27 -11.44
N VAL A 18 -1.95 7.05 -11.43
CA VAL A 18 -1.16 5.82 -11.59
C VAL A 18 -0.48 5.82 -12.96
N ASP A 19 -1.25 6.09 -14.01
CA ASP A 19 -0.75 6.12 -15.39
C ASP A 19 0.28 7.23 -15.59
N ALA A 20 0.01 8.44 -15.08
CA ALA A 20 0.96 9.57 -15.18
C ALA A 20 2.30 9.27 -14.49
N ILE A 21 2.29 8.63 -13.32
CA ILE A 21 3.50 8.26 -12.59
C ILE A 21 4.31 7.20 -13.34
N VAL A 22 3.66 6.22 -13.97
CA VAL A 22 4.35 5.21 -14.80
C VAL A 22 5.04 5.87 -16.00
N ASP A 23 4.34 6.79 -16.66
CA ASP A 23 4.87 7.50 -17.83
C ASP A 23 6.06 8.41 -17.46
N ASP A 24 6.01 9.09 -16.31
CA ASP A 24 7.12 9.89 -15.80
C ASP A 24 8.35 9.02 -15.48
N VAL A 25 8.16 7.85 -14.87
CA VAL A 25 9.25 6.90 -14.57
C VAL A 25 9.90 6.41 -15.87
N ARG A 26 9.10 6.10 -16.89
CA ARG A 26 9.58 5.72 -18.23
C ARG A 26 10.31 6.87 -18.91
N TRP A 27 9.81 8.09 -18.80
CA TRP A 27 10.43 9.29 -19.34
C TRP A 27 11.84 9.52 -18.76
N LEU A 28 12.05 9.20 -17.48
CA LEU A 28 13.36 9.23 -16.83
C LEU A 28 14.30 8.08 -17.26
N GLY A 29 13.87 7.20 -18.16
CA GLY A 29 14.67 6.09 -18.70
C GLY A 29 14.67 4.82 -17.85
N PHE A 30 13.74 4.70 -16.90
CA PHE A 30 13.57 3.51 -16.07
C PHE A 30 12.33 2.72 -16.51
N GLU A 31 12.46 1.41 -16.64
CA GLU A 31 11.30 0.52 -16.81
C GLU A 31 11.11 -0.29 -15.52
N PRO A 32 9.99 -0.12 -14.80
CA PRO A 32 9.66 -0.97 -13.68
C PRO A 32 9.41 -2.40 -14.16
N ALA A 33 9.96 -3.38 -13.45
CA ALA A 33 9.81 -4.79 -13.80
C ALA A 33 8.41 -5.30 -13.46
N ASP A 34 7.85 -4.83 -12.34
CA ASP A 34 6.48 -5.09 -11.91
C ASP A 34 5.89 -3.79 -11.37
N VAL A 35 4.60 -3.58 -11.68
CA VAL A 35 3.74 -2.62 -11.00
C VAL A 35 2.88 -3.40 -10.02
N VAL A 36 2.94 -3.05 -8.74
CA VAL A 36 2.20 -3.73 -7.66
C VAL A 36 1.50 -2.70 -6.77
N TYR A 37 0.43 -3.10 -6.10
CA TYR A 37 -0.34 -2.23 -5.24
C TYR A 37 -0.15 -2.62 -3.78
N ALA A 38 -0.30 -1.69 -2.84
CA ALA A 38 -0.27 -1.99 -1.42
C ALA A 38 -1.51 -2.80 -1.01
N SER A 39 -2.66 -2.53 -1.65
CA SER A 39 -3.91 -3.25 -1.45
C SER A 39 -3.83 -4.74 -1.79
N ASP A 40 -2.98 -5.13 -2.76
CA ASP A 40 -2.70 -6.54 -3.10
C ASP A 40 -2.23 -7.34 -1.87
N TYR A 41 -1.68 -6.67 -0.86
CA TYR A 41 -1.14 -7.27 0.36
C TYR A 41 -2.07 -7.16 1.58
N PHE A 42 -3.27 -6.59 1.47
CA PHE A 42 -4.16 -6.37 2.63
C PHE A 42 -4.48 -7.66 3.40
N GLU A 43 -4.73 -8.77 2.70
CA GLU A 43 -4.95 -10.06 3.35
C GLU A 43 -3.75 -10.48 4.21
N GLN A 44 -2.54 -10.36 3.66
CA GLN A 44 -1.33 -10.72 4.40
C GLN A 44 -1.06 -9.77 5.57
N LEU A 45 -1.34 -8.47 5.38
CA LEU A 45 -1.21 -7.46 6.43
C LEU A 45 -2.18 -7.70 7.58
N TYR A 46 -3.42 -8.10 7.27
CA TYR A 46 -4.42 -8.47 8.27
C TYR A 46 -3.97 -9.70 9.08
N GLN A 47 -3.50 -10.76 8.41
CA GLN A 47 -2.97 -11.95 9.09
C GLN A 47 -1.78 -11.62 10.00
N TRP A 48 -0.91 -10.69 9.60
CA TRP A 48 0.17 -10.23 10.47
C TRP A 48 -0.34 -9.40 11.64
N ALA A 49 -1.38 -8.60 11.47
CA ALA A 49 -2.01 -7.88 12.57
C ALA A 49 -2.58 -8.86 13.62
N GLU A 50 -3.29 -9.91 13.20
CA GLU A 50 -3.77 -10.98 14.10
C GLU A 50 -2.61 -11.66 14.82
N HIS A 51 -1.54 -12.01 14.11
CA HIS A 51 -0.34 -12.61 14.71
C HIS A 51 0.35 -11.71 15.75
N LEU A 52 0.33 -10.39 15.54
CA LEU A 52 0.86 -9.43 16.51
C LEU A 52 -0.01 -9.37 17.77
N ILE A 53 -1.33 -9.44 17.63
CA ILE A 53 -2.27 -9.52 18.75
C ILE A 53 -2.04 -10.81 19.55
N GLU A 54 -1.93 -11.96 18.88
CA GLU A 54 -1.68 -13.26 19.52
C GLU A 54 -0.36 -13.30 20.31
N LYS A 55 0.65 -12.55 19.86
CA LYS A 55 1.93 -12.41 20.56
C LYS A 55 1.91 -11.39 21.71
N GLY A 56 0.80 -10.71 21.94
CA GLY A 56 0.71 -9.61 22.91
C GLY A 56 1.55 -8.39 22.53
N LEU A 57 1.83 -8.21 21.23
CA LEU A 57 2.61 -7.09 20.68
C LEU A 57 1.72 -6.00 20.04
N ALA A 58 0.41 -6.24 19.96
CA ALA A 58 -0.58 -5.29 19.49
C ALA A 58 -1.87 -5.39 20.32
N TYR A 59 -2.63 -4.31 20.36
CA TYR A 59 -3.95 -4.23 20.99
C TYR A 59 -4.84 -3.29 20.17
N VAL A 60 -6.16 -3.38 20.40
CA VAL A 60 -7.13 -2.44 19.81
C VAL A 60 -7.31 -1.27 20.76
N ASP A 61 -7.03 -0.07 20.27
CA ASP A 61 -7.24 1.18 21.00
C ASP A 61 -8.64 1.72 20.74
N ASP A 62 -9.30 2.23 21.78
CA ASP A 62 -10.65 2.82 21.71
C ASP A 62 -10.65 4.34 21.98
N GLN A 63 -9.46 4.91 22.22
CA GLN A 63 -9.32 6.32 22.51
C GLN A 63 -9.80 7.19 21.36
N ASP A 64 -10.54 8.24 21.72
CA ASP A 64 -10.82 9.33 20.81
C ASP A 64 -9.52 10.07 20.45
N ALA A 65 -9.52 10.75 19.31
CA ALA A 65 -8.34 11.46 18.80
C ALA A 65 -7.99 12.76 19.56
N ASP A 66 -8.76 13.09 20.61
CA ASP A 66 -8.72 14.34 21.36
C ASP A 66 -7.66 14.38 22.48
#